data_AF-A0A7C4THR1-F1
#
_entry.id   AF-A0A7C4THR1-F1
#
_cell.length_a   1.000
_cell.length_b   1.000
_cell.length_c   1.000
_cell.angle_alpha   90.00
_cell.angle_beta   90.00
_cell.angle_gamma   90.00
#
_symmetry.space_group_name_H-M   'P 1'
#
loop_
_entity.id
_entity.type
_entity.pdbx_description
1 polymer ?
#
loop_
_entity_poly.entity_id
_entity_poly.type
_entity_poly.pdbx_seq_one_letter_code
_entity_poly.pdbx_strand_id
1 'polypeptide(L)'
;DIKQLYTQHAGVRPFGVSLIFLGVDRKGVNLFKTETNGYYFSYLAIAMGAGEQPALEFLEKNYKKDLSIKEVVLLGLKALRAASEGPLTPEAVEMGYITVDEKVFRKLTPEELTQYIVDAGVNK
;
A
#
# COMPACT_ATOMS: atom_id res chain seq x y z
N ASP A 1 -4.17 -5.49 20.10
CA ASP A 1 -3.93 -5.63 21.54
C ASP A 1 -2.95 -4.57 22.05
N ILE A 2 -1.65 -4.65 21.73
CA ILE A 2 -0.63 -3.71 22.24
C ILE A 2 -0.95 -2.22 21.95
N LYS A 3 -1.36 -1.86 20.72
CA LYS A 3 -1.71 -0.46 20.41
C LYS A 3 -2.85 0.07 21.28
N GLN A 4 -3.85 -0.78 21.52
CA GLN A 4 -5.05 -0.43 22.25
C GLN A 4 -4.75 -0.24 23.74
N LEU A 5 -3.88 -1.08 24.31
CA LEU A 5 -3.43 -0.97 25.70
C LEU A 5 -2.88 0.43 26.02
N TYR A 6 -2.13 1.02 25.09
CA TYR A 6 -1.54 2.37 25.21
C TYR A 6 -2.55 3.51 25.00
N THR A 7 -3.81 3.20 24.66
CA THR A 7 -4.93 4.16 24.62
C THR A 7 -5.86 4.04 25.81
N GLN A 8 -5.87 2.89 26.50
CA GLN A 8 -6.71 2.67 27.68
C GLN A 8 -6.04 3.07 28.99
N HIS A 9 -4.72 2.90 29.12
CA HIS A 9 -4.00 3.27 30.32
C HIS A 9 -3.47 4.70 30.25
N ALA A 10 -3.72 5.47 31.30
CA ALA A 10 -3.14 6.80 31.47
C ALA A 10 -1.63 6.72 31.72
N GLY A 11 -0.91 7.80 31.39
CA GLY A 11 0.51 7.95 31.71
C GLY A 11 1.49 7.44 30.65
N VAL A 12 1.00 6.94 29.50
CA VAL A 12 1.82 6.54 28.35
C VAL A 12 1.33 7.20 27.07
N ARG A 13 2.24 7.47 26.13
CA ARG A 13 1.89 8.03 24.81
C ARG A 13 1.37 6.90 23.91
N PRO A 14 0.22 7.05 23.23
CA PRO A 14 -0.24 6.11 22.21
C PRO A 14 0.75 5.95 21.05
N PHE A 15 0.66 4.82 20.36
CA PHE A 15 1.39 4.62 19.11
C PHE A 15 0.85 5.57 18.04
N GLY A 16 1.62 6.61 17.71
CA GLY A 16 1.33 7.56 16.64
C GLY A 16 1.61 7.01 15.25
N VAL A 17 1.30 5.74 15.00
CA VAL A 17 1.57 5.05 13.74
C VAL A 17 0.39 4.16 13.37
N SER A 18 -0.03 4.26 12.12
CA SER A 18 -0.91 3.29 11.47
C SER A 18 -0.05 2.41 10.53
N LEU A 19 -0.40 1.13 10.40
CA LEU A 19 0.37 0.14 9.64
C LEU A 19 -0.51 -0.42 8.54
N ILE A 20 0.07 -0.61 7.36
CA ILE A 20 -0.49 -1.45 6.30
C ILE A 20 0.36 -2.71 6.24
N PHE A 21 -0.28 -3.86 6.26
CA PHE A 21 0.39 -5.14 6.06
C PHE A 21 -0.44 -6.03 5.15
N LEU A 22 0.27 -6.83 4.35
CA LEU A 22 -0.33 -7.73 3.38
C LEU A 22 0.35 -9.09 3.46
N GLY A 23 -0.36 -10.12 3.05
CA GLY A 23 0.15 -11.49 3.10
C GLY A 23 -0.71 -12.44 2.29
N VAL A 24 -0.14 -13.60 1.98
CA VAL A 24 -0.87 -14.73 1.40
C VAL A 24 -0.91 -15.85 2.42
N ASP A 25 -2.11 -16.26 2.80
CA ASP A 25 -2.35 -17.37 3.72
C ASP A 25 -3.21 -18.46 3.06
N ARG A 26 -3.75 -19.39 3.86
CA ARG A 26 -4.62 -20.47 3.36
C ARG A 26 -5.97 -19.97 2.82
N LYS A 27 -6.38 -18.75 3.17
CA LYS A 27 -7.62 -18.10 2.72
C LYS A 27 -7.41 -17.21 1.51
N GLY A 28 -6.15 -16.94 1.14
CA GLY A 28 -5.78 -16.18 -0.05
C GLY A 28 -4.99 -14.92 0.28
N VAL A 29 -5.10 -13.92 -0.58
CA VAL A 29 -4.46 -12.61 -0.41
C VAL A 29 -5.24 -11.80 0.62
N ASN A 30 -4.54 -11.28 1.63
CA ASN A 30 -5.12 -10.42 2.65
C ASN A 30 -4.33 -9.12 2.74
N LEU A 31 -5.05 -8.01 2.94
CA LEU A 31 -4.52 -6.67 3.15
C LEU A 31 -5.23 -6.05 4.35
N PHE A 32 -4.46 -5.56 5.31
CA PHE A 32 -4.99 -4.99 6.54
C PHE A 32 -4.36 -3.63 6.81
N LYS A 33 -5.18 -2.72 7.35
CA LYS A 33 -4.75 -1.46 7.94
C LYS A 33 -5.03 -1.50 9.43
N THR A 34 -4.07 -1.11 10.27
CA THR A 34 -4.30 -0.84 11.68
C THR A 34 -4.41 0.66 11.93
N GLU A 35 -5.29 1.06 12.83
CA GLU A 35 -5.40 2.41 13.36
C GLU A 35 -4.62 2.58 14.68
N THR A 36 -4.42 3.84 15.07
CA THR A 36 -3.67 4.22 16.29
C THR A 36 -4.35 3.75 17.58
N ASN A 37 -5.68 3.59 17.57
CA ASN A 37 -6.46 3.03 18.67
C ASN A 37 -6.42 1.49 18.76
N GLY A 38 -5.73 0.83 17.84
CA GLY A 38 -5.59 -0.62 17.79
C GLY A 38 -6.71 -1.35 17.04
N TYR A 39 -7.68 -0.64 16.46
CA TYR A 39 -8.57 -1.25 15.47
C TYR A 39 -7.81 -1.62 14.22
N TYR A 40 -8.30 -2.64 13.53
CA TYR A 40 -7.80 -3.02 12.22
C TYR A 40 -8.94 -3.58 11.37
N PHE A 41 -8.84 -3.38 10.07
CA PHE A 41 -9.83 -3.86 9.11
C PHE A 41 -9.12 -4.46 7.89
N SER A 42 -9.81 -5.37 7.20
CA SER A 42 -9.36 -5.91 5.91
C SER A 42 -9.84 -5.02 4.77
N TYR A 43 -9.01 -4.86 3.74
CA TYR A 43 -9.29 -4.03 2.58
C TYR A 43 -9.00 -4.77 1.29
N LEU A 44 -9.61 -4.35 0.19
CA LEU A 44 -9.27 -4.79 -1.16
C LEU A 44 -8.14 -3.93 -1.74
N ALA A 45 -8.18 -2.63 -1.47
CA ALA A 45 -7.14 -1.65 -1.73
C ALA A 45 -7.24 -0.55 -0.68
N ILE A 46 -6.11 0.02 -0.25
CA ILE A 46 -6.08 1.08 0.76
C ILE A 46 -4.86 1.96 0.53
N ALA A 47 -4.96 3.23 0.89
CA ALA A 47 -3.86 4.18 0.98
C ALA A 47 -3.86 4.81 2.37
N MET A 48 -2.74 5.39 2.78
CA MET A 48 -2.59 6.04 4.08
C MET A 48 -1.49 7.10 4.00
N GLY A 49 -1.67 8.20 4.72
CA GLY A 49 -0.67 9.26 4.85
C GLY A 49 -1.03 10.48 4.02
N ALA A 50 -0.01 11.26 3.65
CA ALA A 50 -0.22 12.45 2.82
C ALA A 50 -0.78 12.04 1.44
N GLY A 51 -1.85 12.70 1.01
CA GLY A 51 -2.52 12.37 -0.25
C GLY A 51 -3.39 11.10 -0.21
N GLU A 52 -3.80 10.62 0.98
CA GLU A 52 -4.68 9.45 1.12
C GLU A 52 -5.99 9.60 0.33
N GLN A 53 -6.65 10.76 0.41
CA GLN A 53 -7.92 11.01 -0.29
C GLN A 53 -7.83 10.81 -1.81
N PRO A 54 -6.96 11.54 -2.56
CA PRO A 54 -6.87 11.34 -4.00
C PRO A 54 -6.38 9.94 -4.40
N ALA A 55 -5.49 9.32 -3.62
CA ALA A 55 -5.09 7.93 -3.87
C ALA A 55 -6.28 6.95 -3.71
N LEU A 56 -7.08 7.10 -2.66
CA LEU A 56 -8.26 6.27 -2.43
C LEU A 56 -9.30 6.45 -3.52
N GLU A 57 -9.62 7.69 -3.90
CA GLU A 57 -10.56 7.94 -4.99
C GLU A 57 -10.09 7.30 -6.31
N PHE A 58 -8.79 7.33 -6.58
CA PHE A 58 -8.23 6.66 -7.75
C PHE A 58 -8.38 5.14 -7.64
N LEU A 59 -8.05 4.55 -6.48
CA LEU A 59 -8.16 3.11 -6.25
C LEU A 59 -9.62 2.63 -6.35
N GLU A 60 -10.58 3.36 -5.75
CA GLU A 60 -12.00 3.04 -5.81
C GLU A 60 -12.53 3.00 -7.25
N LYS A 61 -12.06 3.92 -8.11
CA LYS A 61 -12.47 4.00 -9.51
C LYS A 61 -11.84 2.93 -10.40
N ASN A 62 -10.62 2.48 -10.08
CA ASN A 62 -9.78 1.71 -11.02
C ASN A 62 -9.48 0.27 -10.56
N TYR A 63 -9.68 -0.06 -9.28
CA TYR A 63 -9.42 -1.40 -8.76
C TYR A 63 -10.39 -2.44 -9.34
N LYS A 64 -9.88 -3.64 -9.61
CA LYS A 64 -10.64 -4.83 -9.99
C LYS A 64 -10.08 -6.03 -9.24
N LYS A 65 -10.91 -7.06 -9.02
CA LYS A 65 -10.49 -8.27 -8.28
C LYS A 65 -9.42 -9.08 -9.03
N ASP A 66 -9.56 -9.19 -10.35
CA ASP A 66 -8.76 -10.09 -11.17
C ASP A 66 -7.66 -9.33 -11.93
N LEU A 67 -6.73 -8.74 -11.18
CA LEU A 67 -5.57 -8.03 -11.74
C LEU A 67 -4.33 -8.92 -11.70
N SER A 68 -3.56 -8.93 -12.78
CA SER A 68 -2.22 -9.48 -12.80
C SER A 68 -1.26 -8.66 -11.92
N ILE A 69 -0.13 -9.24 -11.51
CA ILE A 69 0.89 -8.53 -10.72
C ILE A 69 1.35 -7.25 -11.42
N LYS A 70 1.55 -7.29 -12.75
CA LYS A 70 1.90 -6.11 -13.53
C LYS A 70 0.82 -5.03 -13.40
N GLU A 71 -0.45 -5.39 -13.55
CA GLU A 71 -1.55 -4.42 -13.41
C GLU A 71 -1.67 -3.85 -12.00
N VAL A 72 -1.46 -4.66 -10.96
CA VAL A 72 -1.45 -4.20 -9.55
C VAL A 72 -0.32 -3.20 -9.31
N VAL A 73 0.89 -3.48 -9.81
CA VAL A 73 2.04 -2.57 -9.74
C VAL A 73 1.72 -1.24 -10.42
N LEU A 74 1.19 -1.28 -11.65
CA LEU A 74 0.82 -0.07 -12.38
C LEU A 74 -0.32 0.70 -11.69
N LEU A 75 -1.29 0.00 -11.11
CA LEU A 75 -2.39 0.61 -10.34
C LEU A 75 -1.84 1.35 -9.12
N GLY A 76 -0.92 0.74 -8.37
CA GLY A 76 -0.26 1.35 -7.21
C GLY A 76 0.54 2.61 -7.58
N LEU A 77 1.31 2.55 -8.68
CA LEU A 77 2.06 3.71 -9.18
C LEU A 77 1.14 4.87 -9.60
N LYS A 78 0.03 4.57 -10.27
CA LYS A 78 -0.94 5.61 -10.68
C LYS A 78 -1.69 6.20 -9.48
N ALA A 79 -2.01 5.39 -8.47
CA ALA A 79 -2.58 5.87 -7.22
C ALA A 79 -1.61 6.80 -6.48
N LEU A 80 -0.32 6.44 -6.40
CA LEU A 80 0.72 7.30 -5.84
C LEU A 80 0.89 8.60 -6.64
N ARG A 81 0.82 8.54 -7.97
CA ARG A 81 0.89 9.75 -8.81
C ARG A 81 -0.29 10.68 -8.56
N ALA A 82 -1.49 10.16 -8.35
CA ALA A 82 -2.67 10.96 -8.00
C ALA A 82 -2.52 11.67 -6.64
N ALA A 83 -1.76 11.08 -5.72
CA ALA A 83 -1.44 11.66 -4.41
C ALA A 83 -0.22 12.59 -4.42
N SER A 84 0.52 12.67 -5.52
CA SER A 84 1.81 13.39 -5.60
C SER A 84 1.69 14.60 -6.54
N GLU A 85 2.31 15.72 -6.16
CA GLU A 85 2.33 16.93 -7.00
C GLU A 85 3.23 16.76 -8.24
N GLY A 86 4.36 16.05 -8.08
CA GLY A 86 5.36 15.84 -9.12
C GLY A 86 5.40 14.43 -9.74
N PRO A 87 6.23 14.24 -10.78
CA PRO A 87 6.46 12.92 -11.37
C PRO A 87 7.11 11.97 -10.36
N LEU A 88 6.84 10.68 -10.50
CA LEU A 88 7.48 9.64 -9.70
C LEU A 88 8.85 9.30 -10.29
N THR A 89 9.84 9.16 -9.41
CA THR A 89 11.20 8.70 -9.75
C THR A 89 11.53 7.44 -8.95
N PRO A 90 12.43 6.57 -9.44
CA PRO A 90 12.78 5.33 -8.74
C PRO A 90 13.47 5.56 -7.39
N GLU A 91 14.00 6.76 -7.12
CA GLU A 91 14.58 7.14 -5.82
C GLU A 91 13.51 7.58 -4.80
N ALA A 92 12.36 8.06 -5.28
CA ALA A 92 11.28 8.57 -4.45
C ALA A 92 10.22 7.50 -4.08
N VAL A 93 10.25 6.35 -4.76
CA VAL A 93 9.25 5.29 -4.61
C VAL A 93 9.94 3.98 -4.25
N GLU A 94 9.40 3.28 -3.28
CA GLU A 94 9.71 1.88 -3.05
C GLU A 94 8.47 1.02 -3.32
N MET A 95 8.69 -0.15 -3.90
CA MET A 95 7.59 -1.06 -4.20
C MET A 95 8.00 -2.51 -3.98
N GLY A 96 7.05 -3.31 -3.52
CA GLY A 96 7.18 -4.75 -3.44
C GLY A 96 5.82 -5.42 -3.53
N TYR A 97 5.83 -6.70 -3.85
CA TYR A 97 4.63 -7.52 -4.01
C TYR A 97 4.85 -8.93 -3.46
N ILE A 98 3.75 -9.65 -3.28
CA ILE A 98 3.72 -11.07 -2.95
C ILE A 98 2.88 -11.76 -4.03
N THR A 99 3.36 -12.88 -4.55
CA THR A 99 2.58 -13.73 -5.46
C THR A 99 1.91 -14.86 -4.67
N VAL A 100 0.78 -15.36 -5.16
CA VAL A 100 0.06 -16.48 -4.51
C VAL A 100 0.87 -17.78 -4.57
N ASP A 101 1.68 -17.94 -5.62
CA ASP A 101 2.50 -19.12 -5.85
C ASP A 101 3.72 -19.15 -4.93
N GLU A 102 4.49 -18.05 -4.87
CA GLU A 102 5.73 -18.01 -4.09
C GLU A 102 5.48 -17.69 -2.62
N LYS A 103 4.46 -16.90 -2.29
CA LYS A 103 4.11 -16.47 -0.92
C LYS A 103 5.25 -15.80 -0.16
N VAL A 104 6.23 -15.26 -0.89
CA VAL A 104 7.37 -14.53 -0.37
C VAL A 104 7.28 -13.08 -0.86
N PHE A 105 7.59 -12.15 0.05
CA PHE A 105 7.67 -10.73 -0.30
C PHE A 105 8.92 -10.46 -1.13
N ARG A 106 8.70 -9.87 -2.31
CA ARG A 106 9.74 -9.42 -3.20
C ARG A 106 9.68 -7.91 -3.33
N LYS A 107 10.78 -7.25 -2.95
CA LYS A 107 11.01 -5.83 -3.25
C LYS A 107 11.51 -5.72 -4.70
N LEU A 108 10.98 -4.75 -5.44
CA LEU A 108 11.46 -4.41 -6.77
C LEU A 108 12.83 -3.73 -6.67
N THR A 109 13.70 -4.06 -7.59
CA THR A 109 14.97 -3.34 -7.80
C THR A 109 14.70 -1.96 -8.43
N PRO A 110 15.60 -0.97 -8.27
CA PRO A 110 15.46 0.32 -8.93
C PRO A 110 15.31 0.22 -10.45
N GLU A 111 15.99 -0.75 -11.09
CA GLU A 111 15.93 -1.01 -12.53
C GLU A 111 14.55 -1.48 -12.96
N GLU A 112 13.97 -2.45 -12.24
CA GLU A 112 12.60 -2.92 -12.50
C GLU A 112 11.57 -1.81 -12.27
N LEU A 113 11.72 -1.06 -11.18
CA LEU A 113 10.82 0.03 -10.83
C LEU A 113 10.84 1.15 -11.88
N THR A 114 12.03 1.45 -12.42
CA THR A 114 12.18 2.42 -13.52
C THR A 114 11.33 2.02 -14.72
N GLN A 115 11.38 0.73 -15.11
CA GLN A 115 10.56 0.24 -16.22
C GLN A 115 9.06 0.37 -15.92
N TYR A 116 8.62 0.02 -14.71
CA TYR A 116 7.20 0.15 -14.33
C TYR A 116 6.73 1.61 -14.27
N ILE A 117 7.58 2.53 -13.83
CA ILE A 117 7.28 3.98 -13.79
C ILE A 117 7.06 4.52 -15.21
N VAL A 118 7.91 4.11 -16.16
CA VAL A 118 7.76 4.48 -17.58
C VAL A 118 6.49 3.84 -18.17
N ASP A 119 6.26 2.55 -17.94
CA ASP A 119 5.06 1.82 -18.39
C ASP A 119 3.77 2.44 -17.84
N ALA A 120 3.80 2.95 -16.60
CA ALA A 120 2.66 3.60 -15.96
C ALA A 120 2.42 5.02 -16.49
N GLY A 121 3.40 5.64 -17.14
CA GLY A 121 3.35 7.02 -17.62
C GLY A 121 3.34 8.07 -16.50
N VAL A 122 3.86 7.72 -15.33
CA VAL A 122 3.84 8.56 -14.12
C VAL A 122 5.14 9.35 -13.89
N ASN A 123 6.07 9.27 -14.84
CA ASN A 123 7.34 10.01 -14.85
C ASN A 123 7.25 11.42 -15.45
N LYS A 124 6.04 11.89 -15.75
CA LYS A 124 5.77 13.22 -16.32
C LYS A 124 4.88 14.05 -15.39
#